data_AF-A0A8S4H859-F1
#
_entry.id   AF-A0A8S4H859-F1
#
_cell.length_a   1.000
_cell.length_b   1.000
_cell.length_c   1.000
_cell.angle_alpha   90.00
_cell.angle_beta   90.00
_cell.angle_gamma   90.00
#
_symmetry.space_group_name_H-M   'P 1'
#
loop_
_entity.id
_entity.type
_entity.pdbx_description
1 polymer ?
#
loop_
_entity_poly.entity_id
_entity_poly.type
_entity_poly.pdbx_seq_one_letter_code
_entity_poly.pdbx_strand_id
1 'polypeptide(L)'
;MSQFTVDTEQLKNDYPFLDKIWKLYEEFNETAVNSNDGKDDSVSMCEQFMQEEPDKKEWYTKLCIKLIRILGAFSFMKNKDKYNPERCKILNSWLYYIIKNNYVNQDVITNIFDQSNKVIGEGNEEHHCSNYLYKDKYDDPDDIIKLINFEEYKNDILKILKDNKNDNHCSCLKFIFECANIYRKMNNIYCISPTGDTSKKPNTCSKLQDFYTFYTSNIYGNVEIKGKLPSLDVAENEHIPPCPSDIENQEPRRVPSQALGSGLRPEPQPQDISDSVEQSGSTIPLNGTAIVGTMFGIPPFLALIYKFTPVGVWFRSKNKKSTDVFKNLDEAIEKKLYIPRHDNAIINSSHARYNVAYEQM
;
A
#
# COMPACT_ATOMS: atom_id res chain seq x y z
N MET A 1 -20.52 13.54 1.07
CA MET A 1 -19.06 13.34 1.04
C MET A 1 -18.52 14.12 -0.15
N SER A 2 -17.41 14.83 0.03
CA SER A 2 -16.72 15.51 -1.08
C SER A 2 -16.30 14.46 -2.11
N GLN A 3 -16.41 14.79 -3.40
CA GLN A 3 -16.14 13.87 -4.52
C GLN A 3 -14.68 13.37 -4.56
N PHE A 4 -13.77 14.07 -3.86
CA PHE A 4 -12.34 13.80 -3.86
C PHE A 4 -11.79 13.76 -2.43
N THR A 5 -12.30 12.83 -1.63
CA THR A 5 -11.80 12.57 -0.27
C THR A 5 -11.42 11.11 -0.10
N VAL A 6 -10.24 10.88 0.46
CA VAL A 6 -9.86 9.57 0.99
C VAL A 6 -10.23 9.53 2.47
N ASP A 7 -11.04 8.55 2.87
CA ASP A 7 -11.32 8.29 4.28
C ASP A 7 -10.12 7.60 4.91
N THR A 8 -9.49 8.28 5.87
CA THR A 8 -8.30 7.81 6.58
C THR A 8 -8.57 7.52 8.05
N GLU A 9 -9.81 7.66 8.54
CA GLU A 9 -10.09 7.60 9.98
C GLU A 9 -9.65 6.27 10.59
N GLN A 10 -10.06 5.16 9.97
CA GLN A 10 -9.68 3.83 10.42
C GLN A 10 -8.17 3.60 10.35
N LEU A 11 -7.51 3.98 9.25
CA LEU A 11 -6.07 3.80 9.06
C LEU A 11 -5.25 4.64 10.04
N LYS A 12 -5.72 5.85 10.35
CA LYS A 12 -5.11 6.74 11.34
C LYS A 12 -5.21 6.17 12.75
N ASN A 13 -6.33 5.52 13.07
CA ASN A 13 -6.52 4.84 14.34
C ASN A 13 -5.65 3.58 14.45
N ASP A 14 -5.52 2.80 13.36
CA ASP A 14 -4.74 1.56 13.35
C ASP A 14 -3.22 1.83 13.34
N TYR A 15 -2.77 2.89 12.65
CA TYR A 15 -1.35 3.25 12.49
C TYR A 15 -1.12 4.74 12.75
N PRO A 16 -1.28 5.20 14.01
CA PRO A 16 -1.17 6.62 14.37
C PRO A 16 0.23 7.20 14.14
N PHE A 17 1.28 6.36 14.13
CA PHE A 17 2.64 6.79 13.83
C PHE A 17 2.89 7.17 12.37
N LEU A 18 1.95 6.85 11.45
CA LEU A 18 1.99 7.28 10.05
C LEU A 18 1.40 8.71 9.87
N ASP A 19 1.56 9.57 10.87
CA ASP A 19 0.86 10.85 11.01
C ASP A 19 1.11 11.82 9.84
N LYS A 20 2.33 11.88 9.32
CA LYS A 20 2.69 12.72 8.17
C LYS A 20 1.92 12.34 6.89
N ILE A 21 1.65 11.07 6.62
CA ILE A 21 0.76 10.65 5.52
C ILE A 21 -0.65 11.17 5.76
N TRP A 22 -1.17 10.96 6.97
CA TRP A 22 -2.54 11.33 7.31
C TRP A 22 -2.77 12.85 7.22
N LYS A 23 -1.82 13.64 7.74
CA LYS A 23 -1.85 15.11 7.62
C LYS A 23 -1.84 15.58 6.16
N LEU A 24 -1.06 14.92 5.30
CA LEU A 24 -1.03 15.25 3.87
C LEU A 24 -2.33 14.84 3.16
N TYR A 25 -2.91 13.69 3.49
CA TYR A 25 -4.20 13.28 2.94
C TYR A 25 -5.31 14.25 3.37
N GLU A 26 -5.32 14.70 4.63
CA GLU A 26 -6.22 15.75 5.14
C GLU A 26 -6.03 17.05 4.35
N GLU A 27 -4.79 17.53 4.16
CA GLU A 27 -4.49 18.71 3.35
C GLU A 27 -5.01 18.57 1.90
N PHE A 28 -4.80 17.41 1.27
CA PHE A 28 -5.26 17.14 -0.09
C PHE A 28 -6.79 17.10 -0.15
N ASN A 29 -7.43 16.44 0.81
CA ASN A 29 -8.89 16.37 0.94
C ASN A 29 -9.50 17.79 1.06
N GLU A 30 -8.91 18.65 1.88
CA GLU A 30 -9.35 20.03 2.12
C GLU A 30 -9.03 21.00 0.99
N THR A 31 -8.09 20.65 0.09
CA THR A 31 -7.74 21.50 -1.04
C THR A 31 -8.98 21.82 -1.87
N ALA A 32 -9.32 23.11 -1.96
CA ALA A 32 -10.52 23.57 -2.62
C ALA A 32 -10.55 23.14 -4.09
N VAL A 33 -11.76 22.94 -4.62
CA VAL A 33 -12.00 22.61 -6.04
C VAL A 33 -12.63 23.79 -6.79
N ASN A 34 -13.33 24.67 -6.08
CA ASN A 34 -13.94 25.86 -6.64
C ASN A 34 -13.09 27.09 -6.31
N SER A 35 -13.02 28.04 -7.24
CA SER A 35 -12.62 29.42 -6.97
C SER A 35 -13.87 30.29 -7.03
N ASN A 36 -14.10 31.15 -6.04
CA ASN A 36 -15.08 32.23 -6.16
C ASN A 36 -14.57 33.40 -7.02
N ASP A 37 -13.32 33.30 -7.50
CA ASP A 37 -12.64 34.31 -8.28
C ASP A 37 -12.39 33.79 -9.70
N GLY A 38 -12.94 34.45 -10.70
CA GLY A 38 -12.92 34.06 -12.12
C GLY A 38 -11.55 34.18 -12.81
N LYS A 39 -10.45 34.12 -12.06
CA LYS A 39 -9.05 34.27 -12.51
C LYS A 39 -8.11 33.21 -11.91
N ASP A 40 -8.59 32.00 -11.67
CA ASP A 40 -7.70 30.91 -11.23
C ASP A 40 -7.01 30.26 -12.45
N ASP A 41 -5.70 30.41 -12.54
CA ASP A 41 -4.85 29.82 -13.58
C ASP A 41 -5.04 28.29 -13.67
N SER A 42 -5.32 27.63 -12.55
CA SER A 42 -5.63 26.19 -12.48
C SER A 42 -6.92 25.85 -13.23
N VAL A 43 -7.94 26.69 -13.12
CA VAL A 43 -9.23 26.52 -13.82
C VAL A 43 -9.03 26.70 -15.31
N SER A 44 -8.39 27.81 -15.71
CA SER A 44 -8.09 28.12 -17.11
C SER A 44 -7.33 26.98 -17.79
N MET A 45 -6.28 26.48 -17.13
CA MET A 45 -5.49 25.36 -17.62
C MET A 45 -6.32 24.08 -17.80
N CYS A 46 -7.14 23.72 -16.82
CA CYS A 46 -7.99 22.53 -16.90
C CYS A 46 -9.10 22.64 -17.96
N GLU A 47 -9.67 23.83 -18.16
CA GLU A 47 -10.71 24.04 -19.19
C GLU A 47 -10.16 23.90 -20.62
N GLN A 48 -8.90 24.29 -20.85
CA GLN A 48 -8.25 24.13 -22.15
C GLN A 48 -8.01 22.65 -22.49
N PHE A 49 -7.55 21.85 -21.52
CA PHE A 49 -7.22 20.44 -21.77
C PHE A 49 -8.45 19.53 -21.88
N MET A 50 -9.56 19.88 -21.24
CA MET A 50 -10.75 19.01 -21.16
C MET A 50 -11.78 19.29 -22.27
N GLN A 51 -11.39 19.94 -23.37
CA GLN A 51 -12.29 20.22 -24.49
C GLN A 51 -12.69 18.96 -25.27
N GLU A 52 -11.95 17.85 -25.14
CA GLU A 52 -12.10 16.65 -25.99
C GLU A 52 -12.96 15.51 -25.39
N GLU A 53 -13.40 15.60 -24.13
CA GLU A 53 -14.09 14.51 -23.41
C GLU A 53 -15.45 14.95 -22.80
N PRO A 54 -16.54 15.00 -23.59
CA PRO A 54 -17.79 15.68 -23.19
C PRO A 54 -18.53 15.00 -22.03
N ASP A 55 -18.55 13.67 -21.94
CA ASP A 55 -19.43 12.94 -21.00
C ASP A 55 -18.90 12.89 -19.56
N LYS A 56 -17.61 13.17 -19.34
CA LYS A 56 -16.96 13.21 -18.01
C LYS A 56 -16.26 14.53 -17.72
N LYS A 57 -16.48 15.54 -18.57
CA LYS A 57 -15.79 16.84 -18.54
C LYS A 57 -15.78 17.45 -17.14
N GLU A 58 -16.93 17.55 -16.50
CA GLU A 58 -17.04 18.20 -15.18
C GLU A 58 -16.22 17.48 -14.09
N TRP A 59 -16.27 16.15 -14.05
CA TRP A 59 -15.52 15.36 -13.07
C TRP A 59 -14.01 15.52 -13.27
N TYR A 60 -13.55 15.39 -14.52
CA TYR A 60 -12.12 15.54 -14.85
C TYR A 60 -11.63 16.96 -14.61
N THR A 61 -12.41 17.99 -14.98
CA THR A 61 -12.07 19.38 -14.71
C THR A 61 -11.90 19.62 -13.21
N LYS A 62 -12.81 19.12 -12.38
CA LYS A 62 -12.71 19.24 -10.92
C LYS A 62 -11.49 18.51 -10.35
N LEU A 63 -11.22 17.29 -10.80
CA LEU A 63 -10.02 16.54 -10.40
C LEU A 63 -8.74 17.26 -10.84
N CYS A 64 -8.71 17.76 -12.06
CA CYS A 64 -7.60 18.52 -12.63
C CYS A 64 -7.30 19.76 -11.79
N ILE A 65 -8.30 20.59 -11.48
CA ILE A 65 -8.11 21.80 -10.68
C ILE A 65 -7.51 21.44 -9.32
N LYS A 66 -8.06 20.41 -8.67
CA LYS A 66 -7.58 19.94 -7.37
C LYS A 66 -6.13 19.46 -7.45
N LEU A 67 -5.80 18.66 -8.46
CA LEU A 67 -4.44 18.15 -8.66
C LEU A 67 -3.44 19.27 -8.93
N ILE A 68 -3.72 20.20 -9.84
CA ILE A 68 -2.85 21.35 -10.13
C ILE A 68 -2.57 22.16 -8.86
N ARG A 69 -3.60 22.38 -8.03
CA ARG A 69 -3.45 23.10 -6.75
C ARG A 69 -2.61 22.31 -5.73
N ILE A 70 -2.77 20.99 -5.63
CA ILE A 70 -1.96 20.14 -4.74
C ILE A 70 -0.50 20.05 -5.22
N LEU A 71 -0.30 19.89 -6.53
CA LEU A 71 0.98 19.95 -7.23
C LEU A 71 1.59 21.35 -7.19
N GLY A 72 0.81 22.36 -6.81
CA GLY A 72 1.25 23.71 -6.53
C GLY A 72 1.86 24.45 -7.72
N ALA A 73 1.53 24.07 -8.96
CA ALA A 73 2.11 24.59 -10.19
C ALA A 73 2.19 26.14 -10.21
N PHE A 74 1.10 26.81 -9.84
CA PHE A 74 0.99 28.29 -9.82
C PHE A 74 1.37 28.93 -8.48
N SER A 75 1.73 28.13 -7.47
CA SER A 75 2.18 28.61 -6.15
C SER A 75 3.65 28.31 -5.88
N PHE A 76 4.33 27.64 -6.82
CA PHE A 76 5.71 27.16 -6.68
C PHE A 76 6.69 28.23 -6.18
N MET A 77 6.67 29.41 -6.82
CA MET A 77 7.58 30.52 -6.50
C MET A 77 7.46 31.04 -5.06
N LYS A 78 6.37 30.72 -4.35
CA LYS A 78 6.09 31.21 -2.99
C LYS A 78 6.55 30.26 -1.89
N ASN A 79 6.75 28.96 -2.17
CA ASN A 79 7.09 27.98 -1.14
C ASN A 79 7.77 26.73 -1.74
N LYS A 80 9.04 26.83 -2.09
CA LYS A 80 9.80 25.74 -2.73
C LYS A 80 9.97 24.49 -1.85
N ASP A 81 10.06 24.67 -0.53
CA ASP A 81 10.25 23.57 0.43
C ASP A 81 9.07 22.59 0.47
N LYS A 82 7.91 23.03 -0.03
CA LYS A 82 6.70 22.20 -0.14
C LYS A 82 6.84 21.08 -1.18
N TYR A 83 7.77 21.19 -2.13
CA TYR A 83 7.91 20.25 -3.24
C TYR A 83 9.11 19.34 -2.98
N ASN A 84 8.85 18.23 -2.30
CA ASN A 84 9.84 17.19 -2.07
C ASN A 84 9.33 15.82 -2.58
N PRO A 85 10.24 14.87 -2.86
CA PRO A 85 9.88 13.56 -3.43
C PRO A 85 8.88 12.77 -2.58
N GLU A 86 8.94 12.89 -1.26
CA GLU A 86 8.05 12.19 -0.34
C GLU A 86 6.60 12.67 -0.47
N ARG A 87 6.37 13.99 -0.53
CA ARG A 87 5.03 14.54 -0.77
C ARG A 87 4.46 14.05 -2.10
N CYS A 88 5.29 13.94 -3.14
CA CYS A 88 4.88 13.42 -4.44
C CYS A 88 4.44 11.95 -4.37
N LYS A 89 5.17 11.10 -3.63
CA LYS A 89 4.76 9.70 -3.40
C LYS A 89 3.41 9.61 -2.68
N ILE A 90 3.23 10.40 -1.63
CA ILE A 90 2.01 10.44 -0.83
C ILE A 90 0.83 10.97 -1.66
N LEU A 91 1.05 11.98 -2.50
CA LEU A 91 0.06 12.46 -3.48
C LEU A 91 -0.37 11.36 -4.44
N ASN A 92 0.58 10.62 -5.01
CA ASN A 92 0.26 9.54 -5.93
C ASN A 92 -0.54 8.41 -5.25
N SER A 93 -0.22 8.10 -3.99
CA SER A 93 -0.98 7.12 -3.20
C SER A 93 -2.40 7.61 -2.93
N TRP A 94 -2.56 8.87 -2.53
CA TRP A 94 -3.87 9.52 -2.35
C TRP A 94 -4.68 9.49 -3.64
N LEU A 95 -4.07 9.88 -4.77
CA LEU A 95 -4.72 9.92 -6.07
C LEU A 95 -5.21 8.54 -6.51
N TYR A 96 -4.43 7.49 -6.27
CA TYR A 96 -4.88 6.12 -6.50
C TYR A 96 -6.18 5.82 -5.73
N TYR A 97 -6.26 6.14 -4.43
CA TYR A 97 -7.47 5.89 -3.65
C TYR A 97 -8.69 6.69 -4.16
N ILE A 98 -8.48 7.89 -4.70
CA ILE A 98 -9.53 8.68 -5.34
C ILE A 98 -10.06 8.02 -6.63
N ILE A 99 -9.17 7.46 -7.45
CA ILE A 99 -9.52 6.98 -8.79
C ILE A 99 -9.71 5.46 -8.89
N LYS A 100 -9.33 4.68 -7.88
CA LYS A 100 -9.27 3.20 -7.97
C LYS A 100 -10.60 2.56 -8.35
N ASN A 101 -11.72 3.12 -7.88
CA ASN A 101 -13.07 2.62 -8.15
C ASN A 101 -13.70 3.21 -9.42
N ASN A 102 -13.01 4.12 -10.11
CA ASN A 102 -13.51 4.80 -11.30
C ASN A 102 -12.74 4.35 -12.54
N TYR A 103 -13.42 4.29 -13.69
CA TYR A 103 -12.74 4.19 -14.98
C TYR A 103 -12.23 5.59 -15.36
N VAL A 104 -10.91 5.77 -15.21
CA VAL A 104 -10.17 7.02 -15.41
C VAL A 104 -9.06 6.74 -16.40
N ASN A 105 -9.04 7.50 -17.50
CA ASN A 105 -7.98 7.47 -18.48
C ASN A 105 -6.71 8.01 -17.81
N GLN A 106 -5.70 7.15 -17.67
CA GLN A 106 -4.45 7.52 -17.01
C GLN A 106 -3.63 8.53 -17.82
N ASP A 107 -3.79 8.59 -19.14
CA ASP A 107 -3.11 9.58 -19.99
C ASP A 107 -3.55 11.00 -19.65
N VAL A 108 -4.84 11.18 -19.32
CA VAL A 108 -5.37 12.46 -18.86
C VAL A 108 -4.72 12.87 -17.54
N ILE A 109 -4.56 11.93 -16.61
CA ILE A 109 -3.89 12.19 -15.34
C ILE A 109 -2.42 12.53 -15.55
N THR A 110 -1.70 11.75 -16.36
CA THR A 110 -0.29 12.00 -16.70
C THR A 110 -0.11 13.38 -17.30
N ASN A 111 -0.97 13.78 -18.25
CA ASN A 111 -0.90 15.11 -18.84
C ASN A 111 -1.10 16.22 -17.79
N ILE A 112 -1.95 16.05 -16.77
CA ILE A 112 -2.08 17.04 -15.68
C ILE A 112 -0.76 17.23 -14.92
N PHE A 113 -0.06 16.15 -14.60
CA PHE A 113 1.25 16.21 -13.94
C PHE A 113 2.29 16.87 -14.84
N ASP A 114 2.36 16.48 -16.12
CA ASP A 114 3.33 17.02 -17.07
C ASP A 114 3.14 18.52 -17.30
N GLN A 115 1.90 18.97 -17.44
CA GLN A 115 1.60 20.39 -17.61
C GLN A 115 1.90 21.18 -16.34
N SER A 116 1.62 20.61 -15.16
CA SER A 116 2.02 21.21 -13.88
C SER A 116 3.54 21.37 -13.77
N ASN A 117 4.31 20.36 -14.16
CA ASN A 117 5.77 20.40 -14.16
C ASN A 117 6.31 21.42 -15.19
N LYS A 118 5.68 21.54 -16.36
CA LYS A 118 6.03 22.57 -17.36
C LYS A 118 5.85 23.99 -16.83
N VAL A 119 4.79 24.24 -16.04
CA VAL A 119 4.58 25.53 -15.36
C VAL A 119 5.67 25.80 -14.33
N ILE A 120 6.08 24.78 -13.58
CA ILE A 120 7.19 24.89 -12.61
C ILE A 120 8.53 25.17 -13.34
N GLY A 121 8.69 24.62 -14.54
CA GLY A 121 9.81 24.87 -15.44
C GLY A 121 10.99 23.92 -15.23
N GLU A 122 11.80 23.77 -16.28
CA GLU A 122 12.97 22.87 -16.34
C GLU A 122 14.08 23.25 -15.35
N GLY A 123 14.17 24.54 -14.98
CA GLY A 123 15.14 24.99 -13.97
C GLY A 123 14.83 24.58 -12.52
N ASN A 124 13.77 23.79 -12.31
CA ASN A 124 13.27 23.38 -10.99
C ASN A 124 12.86 21.89 -10.99
N GLU A 125 13.57 21.04 -11.73
CA GLU A 125 13.29 19.60 -11.90
C GLU A 125 13.20 18.83 -10.57
N GLU A 126 13.95 19.22 -9.55
CA GLU A 126 13.91 18.63 -8.22
C GLU A 126 12.54 18.76 -7.52
N HIS A 127 11.72 19.68 -8.01
CA HIS A 127 10.38 19.95 -7.52
C HIS A 127 9.28 19.35 -8.40
N HIS A 128 9.65 18.73 -9.52
CA HIS A 128 8.69 18.03 -10.38
C HIS A 128 8.13 16.81 -9.65
N CYS A 129 6.88 16.50 -9.96
CA CYS A 129 6.23 15.29 -9.48
C CYS A 129 5.74 14.48 -10.69
N SER A 130 6.09 13.21 -10.73
CA SER A 130 5.62 12.30 -11.78
C SER A 130 4.33 11.61 -11.36
N ASN A 131 3.49 11.27 -12.33
CA ASN A 131 2.40 10.33 -12.11
C ASN A 131 2.95 8.90 -12.00
N TYR A 132 2.63 8.21 -10.91
CA TYR A 132 3.18 6.89 -10.61
C TYR A 132 2.39 5.78 -11.27
N LEU A 133 1.15 6.04 -11.72
CA LEU A 133 0.33 5.09 -12.49
C LEU A 133 0.12 3.76 -11.75
N TYR A 134 -0.14 3.82 -10.44
CA TYR A 134 -0.26 2.63 -9.60
C TYR A 134 -1.25 1.59 -10.17
N LYS A 135 -2.38 2.08 -10.71
CA LYS A 135 -3.41 1.25 -11.33
C LYS A 135 -2.94 0.51 -12.56
N ASP A 136 -1.95 0.99 -13.29
CA ASP A 136 -1.50 0.37 -14.54
C ASP A 136 -0.25 -0.47 -14.33
N LYS A 137 0.63 -0.05 -13.40
CA LYS A 137 1.94 -0.67 -13.19
C LYS A 137 1.94 -1.88 -12.26
N TYR A 138 1.00 -1.95 -11.32
CA TYR A 138 1.06 -2.95 -10.25
C TYR A 138 -0.21 -3.78 -10.11
N ASP A 139 -0.01 -5.06 -9.81
CA ASP A 139 -1.04 -5.94 -9.28
C ASP A 139 -1.27 -5.57 -7.80
N ASP A 140 -2.52 -5.65 -7.35
CA ASP A 140 -2.96 -5.25 -6.01
C ASP A 140 -2.32 -3.93 -5.49
N PRO A 141 -2.60 -2.77 -6.11
CA PRO A 141 -1.89 -1.55 -5.78
C PRO A 141 -2.11 -1.04 -4.34
N ASP A 142 -3.21 -1.40 -3.68
CA ASP A 142 -3.42 -1.11 -2.26
C ASP A 142 -2.31 -1.73 -1.39
N ASP A 143 -1.94 -2.97 -1.68
CA ASP A 143 -0.88 -3.70 -0.99
C ASP A 143 0.51 -3.09 -1.31
N ILE A 144 0.78 -2.74 -2.58
CA ILE A 144 2.02 -2.06 -2.98
C ILE A 144 2.18 -0.70 -2.32
N ILE A 145 1.11 0.10 -2.24
CA ILE A 145 1.14 1.40 -1.56
C ILE A 145 1.48 1.24 -0.08
N LYS A 146 0.96 0.18 0.57
CA LYS A 146 1.30 -0.11 1.96
C LYS A 146 2.79 -0.43 2.14
N LEU A 147 3.38 -1.19 1.22
CA LEU A 147 4.84 -1.44 1.21
C LEU A 147 5.65 -0.17 0.93
N ILE A 148 5.18 0.72 0.06
CA ILE A 148 5.84 2.02 -0.20
C ILE A 148 5.80 2.90 1.04
N ASN A 149 4.64 2.99 1.71
CA ASN A 149 4.50 3.77 2.94
C ASN A 149 5.45 3.25 4.04
N PHE A 150 5.67 1.93 4.11
CA PHE A 150 6.65 1.33 5.00
C PHE A 150 8.07 1.83 4.73
N GLU A 151 8.47 1.93 3.46
CA GLU A 151 9.79 2.43 3.07
C GLU A 151 9.99 3.90 3.47
N GLU A 152 8.99 4.75 3.25
CA GLU A 152 9.06 6.17 3.62
C GLU A 152 9.21 6.36 5.14
N TYR A 153 8.59 5.48 5.93
CA TYR A 153 8.61 5.56 7.39
C TYR A 153 9.77 4.83 8.05
N LYS A 154 10.79 4.44 7.29
CA LYS A 154 11.98 3.73 7.79
C LYS A 154 12.49 4.28 9.13
N ASN A 155 12.74 5.60 9.17
CA ASN A 155 13.42 6.22 10.30
C ASN A 155 12.53 6.24 11.54
N ASP A 156 11.24 6.54 11.37
CA ASP A 156 10.27 6.54 12.46
C ASP A 156 10.01 5.12 12.97
N ILE A 157 9.88 4.14 12.06
CA ILE A 157 9.79 2.72 12.39
C ILE A 157 10.99 2.31 13.25
N LEU A 158 12.21 2.58 12.80
CA LEU A 158 13.42 2.23 13.55
C LEU A 158 13.48 2.92 14.92
N LYS A 159 13.08 4.20 14.99
CA LYS A 159 13.02 4.96 16.25
C LYS A 159 12.03 4.34 17.22
N ILE A 160 10.83 3.99 16.77
CA ILE A 160 9.76 3.39 17.58
C ILE A 160 10.15 1.99 18.05
N LEU A 161 10.82 1.19 17.21
CA LEU A 161 11.22 -0.17 17.57
C LEU A 161 12.33 -0.20 18.63
N LYS A 162 13.20 0.81 18.68
CA LYS A 162 14.25 0.94 19.70
C LYS A 162 13.70 1.33 21.07
N ASP A 163 12.54 1.99 21.12
CA ASP A 163 11.86 2.39 22.35
C ASP A 163 10.65 1.49 22.60
N ASN A 164 10.83 0.43 23.39
CA ASN A 164 9.77 -0.51 23.72
C ASN A 164 8.66 0.07 24.62
N LYS A 165 8.84 1.29 25.14
CA LYS A 165 7.83 2.02 25.92
C LYS A 165 7.06 3.04 25.08
N ASN A 166 7.38 3.17 23.79
CA ASN A 166 6.68 4.07 22.90
C ASN A 166 5.22 3.63 22.75
N ASP A 167 4.27 4.56 22.87
CA ASP A 167 2.84 4.27 22.74
C ASP A 167 2.49 3.63 21.38
N ASN A 168 3.27 3.93 20.34
CA ASN A 168 3.07 3.38 19.00
C ASN A 168 3.79 2.05 18.77
N HIS A 169 4.58 1.54 19.74
CA HIS A 169 5.43 0.36 19.55
C HIS A 169 4.65 -0.84 19.00
N CYS A 170 3.46 -1.07 19.54
CA CYS A 170 2.59 -2.18 19.15
C CYS A 170 1.97 -2.01 17.76
N SER A 171 1.42 -0.83 17.48
CA SER A 171 0.88 -0.51 16.15
C SER A 171 1.97 -0.61 15.07
N CYS A 172 3.20 -0.21 15.40
CA CYS A 172 4.37 -0.31 14.52
C CYS A 172 4.75 -1.78 14.26
N LEU A 173 4.87 -2.61 15.30
CA LEU A 173 5.10 -4.05 15.14
C LEU A 173 4.02 -4.71 14.28
N LYS A 174 2.74 -4.46 14.57
CA LYS A 174 1.62 -4.98 13.78
C LYS A 174 1.75 -4.58 12.31
N PHE A 175 2.03 -3.32 12.03
CA PHE A 175 2.24 -2.82 10.67
C PHE A 175 3.39 -3.55 9.95
N ILE A 176 4.52 -3.78 10.63
CA ILE A 176 5.66 -4.50 10.05
C ILE A 176 5.28 -5.95 9.70
N PHE A 177 4.57 -6.65 10.60
CA PHE A 177 4.11 -8.01 10.36
C PHE A 177 3.13 -8.10 9.19
N GLU A 178 2.21 -7.16 9.08
CA GLU A 178 1.29 -7.08 7.95
C GLU A 178 2.02 -6.82 6.63
N CYS A 179 3.00 -5.91 6.60
CA CYS A 179 3.81 -5.67 5.39
C CYS A 179 4.61 -6.92 4.98
N ALA A 180 5.18 -7.66 5.94
CA ALA A 180 5.86 -8.92 5.65
C ALA A 180 4.91 -9.98 5.08
N ASN A 181 3.69 -10.09 5.64
CA ASN A 181 2.64 -10.97 5.13
C ASN A 181 2.21 -10.60 3.70
N ILE A 182 2.00 -9.30 3.45
CA ILE A 182 1.68 -8.77 2.12
C ILE A 182 2.77 -9.16 1.12
N TYR A 183 4.04 -8.87 1.45
CA TYR A 183 5.16 -9.25 0.59
C TYR A 183 5.15 -10.74 0.27
N ARG A 184 5.07 -11.62 1.27
CA ARG A 184 5.09 -13.08 1.06
C ARG A 184 3.96 -13.55 0.16
N LYS A 185 2.74 -13.08 0.45
CA LYS A 185 1.54 -13.40 -0.34
C LYS A 185 1.70 -12.95 -1.78
N MET A 186 2.04 -11.68 -2.01
CA MET A 186 2.18 -11.12 -3.35
C MET A 186 3.32 -11.78 -4.12
N ASN A 187 4.48 -11.99 -3.48
CA ASN A 187 5.63 -12.64 -4.11
C ASN A 187 5.30 -14.08 -4.53
N ASN A 188 4.57 -14.82 -3.70
CA ASN A 188 4.11 -16.17 -4.05
C ASN A 188 3.17 -16.15 -5.26
N ILE A 189 2.13 -15.31 -5.22
CA ILE A 189 1.10 -15.24 -6.27
C ILE A 189 1.67 -14.74 -7.59
N TYR A 190 2.40 -13.62 -7.57
CA TYR A 190 2.79 -12.90 -8.78
C TYR A 190 4.16 -13.34 -9.31
N CYS A 191 5.12 -13.66 -8.45
CA CYS A 191 6.52 -13.78 -8.87
C CYS A 191 7.04 -15.22 -8.88
N ILE A 192 6.61 -16.05 -7.94
CA ILE A 192 7.04 -17.45 -7.84
C ILE A 192 6.09 -18.39 -8.60
N SER A 193 4.77 -18.16 -8.50
CA SER A 193 3.78 -19.09 -9.06
C SER A 193 4.00 -19.29 -10.58
N PRO A 194 4.18 -20.55 -11.03
CA PRO A 194 4.42 -20.89 -12.43
C PRO A 194 3.17 -20.77 -13.31
N THR A 195 2.07 -20.26 -12.76
CA THR A 195 0.90 -19.89 -13.56
C THR A 195 1.36 -18.82 -14.55
N GLY A 196 1.50 -19.22 -15.81
CA GLY A 196 1.84 -18.38 -16.96
C GLY A 196 0.72 -17.42 -17.32
N ASP A 197 0.13 -16.78 -16.31
CA ASP A 197 -0.87 -15.76 -16.48
C ASP A 197 -0.18 -14.51 -17.03
N THR A 198 -0.37 -14.29 -18.32
CA THR A 198 0.16 -13.14 -19.06
C THR A 198 -0.51 -11.82 -18.64
N SER A 199 -1.47 -11.84 -17.71
CA SER A 199 -2.13 -10.65 -17.17
C SER A 199 -1.39 -9.97 -16.02
N LYS A 200 -0.30 -10.57 -15.52
CA LYS A 200 0.55 -9.96 -14.48
C LYS A 200 1.13 -8.64 -14.94
N LYS A 201 1.08 -7.62 -14.10
CA LYS A 201 1.66 -6.33 -14.44
C LYS A 201 3.18 -6.35 -14.28
N PRO A 202 3.91 -5.73 -15.22
CA PRO A 202 5.35 -5.93 -15.34
C PRO A 202 6.15 -5.44 -14.13
N ASN A 203 5.63 -4.47 -13.38
CA ASN A 203 6.41 -3.80 -12.33
C ASN A 203 6.20 -4.40 -10.94
N THR A 204 5.20 -5.28 -10.76
CA THR A 204 4.88 -5.89 -9.46
C THR A 204 6.09 -6.60 -8.86
N CYS A 205 6.71 -7.52 -9.60
CA CYS A 205 7.82 -8.30 -9.08
C CYS A 205 9.09 -7.48 -8.87
N SER A 206 9.37 -6.52 -9.74
CA SER A 206 10.49 -5.59 -9.53
C SER A 206 10.32 -4.83 -8.21
N LYS A 207 9.12 -4.30 -7.95
CA LYS A 207 8.87 -3.55 -6.72
C LYS A 207 8.93 -4.42 -5.47
N LEU A 208 8.45 -5.66 -5.54
CA LEU A 208 8.58 -6.62 -4.43
C LEU A 208 10.05 -6.97 -4.16
N GLN A 209 10.88 -7.11 -5.20
CA GLN A 209 12.31 -7.33 -5.04
C GLN A 209 13.03 -6.13 -4.41
N ASP A 210 12.64 -4.90 -4.79
CA ASP A 210 13.13 -3.68 -4.16
C ASP A 210 12.77 -3.64 -2.68
N PHE A 211 11.50 -3.95 -2.35
CA PHE A 211 11.02 -4.01 -0.97
C PHE A 211 11.78 -5.07 -0.15
N TYR A 212 12.00 -6.27 -0.71
CA TYR A 212 12.76 -7.33 -0.05
C TYR A 212 14.18 -6.86 0.30
N THR A 213 14.86 -6.25 -0.68
CA THR A 213 16.22 -5.72 -0.50
C THR A 213 16.24 -4.63 0.55
N PHE A 214 15.27 -3.72 0.49
CA PHE A 214 15.10 -2.64 1.45
C PHE A 214 14.89 -3.19 2.86
N TYR A 215 13.91 -4.08 3.06
CA TYR A 215 13.56 -4.63 4.37
C TYR A 215 14.74 -5.37 5.00
N THR A 216 15.36 -6.27 4.25
CA THR A 216 16.48 -7.09 4.74
C THR A 216 17.67 -6.24 5.14
N SER A 217 18.01 -5.22 4.34
CA SER A 217 19.19 -4.38 4.59
C SER A 217 18.98 -3.31 5.65
N ASN A 218 17.77 -2.74 5.71
CA ASN A 218 17.51 -1.52 6.49
C ASN A 218 16.73 -1.77 7.78
N ILE A 219 15.95 -2.84 7.84
CA ILE A 219 15.07 -3.14 8.96
C ILE A 219 15.52 -4.42 9.67
N TYR A 220 15.50 -5.56 8.97
CA TYR A 220 15.82 -6.87 9.56
C TYR A 220 17.30 -7.01 9.94
N GLY A 221 18.21 -6.39 9.17
CA GLY A 221 19.64 -6.37 9.46
C GLY A 221 20.04 -5.61 10.72
N ASN A 222 19.12 -4.87 11.35
CA ASN A 222 19.41 -4.11 12.56
C ASN A 222 19.51 -5.03 13.78
N VAL A 223 20.73 -5.15 14.32
CA VAL A 223 21.11 -6.11 15.37
C VAL A 223 20.33 -5.92 16.67
N GLU A 224 19.88 -4.70 16.98
CA GLU A 224 19.15 -4.37 18.22
C GLU A 224 17.71 -4.92 18.22
N ILE A 225 17.14 -5.21 17.03
CA ILE A 225 15.72 -5.53 16.85
C ILE A 225 15.47 -6.85 16.10
N LYS A 226 16.50 -7.44 15.49
CA LYS A 226 16.43 -8.63 14.61
C LYS A 226 15.65 -9.82 15.18
N GLY A 227 15.72 -10.06 16.50
CA GLY A 227 15.02 -11.18 17.15
C GLY A 227 13.52 -11.02 17.34
N LYS A 228 12.91 -9.91 16.90
CA LYS A 228 11.49 -9.58 17.12
C LYS A 228 10.70 -9.37 15.82
N LEU A 229 11.36 -9.47 14.67
CA LEU A 229 10.79 -9.10 13.38
C LEU A 229 10.61 -10.33 12.49
N PRO A 230 9.59 -10.36 11.62
CA PRO A 230 9.34 -11.48 10.74
C PRO A 230 10.38 -11.54 9.61
N SER A 231 10.90 -12.74 9.32
CA SER A 231 11.63 -12.98 8.07
C SER A 231 10.72 -12.86 6.85
N LEU A 232 11.23 -12.37 5.73
CA LEU A 232 10.49 -12.35 4.47
C LEU A 232 10.52 -13.69 3.71
N ASP A 233 11.48 -14.57 4.01
CA ASP A 233 11.70 -15.82 3.29
C ASP A 233 10.84 -16.98 3.80
N VAL A 234 10.59 -17.01 5.10
CA VAL A 234 9.91 -18.12 5.78
C VAL A 234 8.62 -17.59 6.41
N ALA A 235 7.52 -18.30 6.19
CA ALA A 235 6.31 -18.15 6.98
C ALA A 235 6.56 -18.75 8.37
N GLU A 236 7.36 -18.07 9.20
CA GLU A 236 7.42 -18.38 10.62
C GLU A 236 6.04 -18.10 11.23
N ASN A 237 5.67 -18.87 12.26
CA ASN A 237 4.38 -18.75 12.94
C ASN A 237 4.08 -17.26 13.17
N GLU A 238 2.96 -16.79 12.60
CA GLU A 238 2.50 -15.40 12.52
C GLU A 238 2.13 -14.79 13.89
N HIS A 239 2.74 -15.29 14.97
CA HIS A 239 2.52 -14.77 16.30
C HIS A 239 3.26 -13.44 16.41
N ILE A 240 2.51 -12.36 16.18
CA ILE A 240 2.92 -11.02 16.55
C ILE A 240 3.34 -11.11 18.04
N PRO A 241 4.58 -10.71 18.40
CA PRO A 241 5.03 -10.78 19.78
C PRO A 241 4.02 -10.07 20.69
N PRO A 242 3.67 -10.66 21.85
CA PRO A 242 2.71 -10.06 22.76
C PRO A 242 3.19 -8.68 23.18
N CYS A 243 2.29 -7.73 23.10
CA CYS A 243 2.57 -6.35 23.42
C CYS A 243 2.47 -6.10 24.94
N PRO A 244 3.20 -5.12 25.50
CA PRO A 244 3.07 -4.78 26.92
C PRO A 244 1.63 -4.49 27.35
N SER A 245 0.83 -3.88 26.46
CA SER A 245 -0.61 -3.66 26.64
C SER A 245 -1.44 -4.95 26.75
N ASP A 246 -0.96 -6.05 26.17
CA ASP A 246 -1.62 -7.37 26.24
C ASP A 246 -1.32 -8.08 27.56
N ILE A 247 -0.18 -7.75 28.19
CA ILE A 247 0.25 -8.29 29.48
C ILE A 247 -0.49 -7.60 30.63
N GLU A 248 -0.80 -6.30 30.50
CA GLU A 248 -1.56 -5.55 31.51
C GLU A 248 -3.04 -6.00 31.60
N ASN A 249 -3.58 -6.55 30.52
CA ASN A 249 -4.94 -7.14 30.49
C ASN A 249 -5.00 -8.60 30.97
N GLN A 250 -3.86 -9.21 31.30
CA GLN A 250 -3.79 -10.51 31.96
C GLN A 250 -3.33 -10.32 33.41
N GLU A 251 -4.21 -9.78 34.26
CA GLU A 251 -3.99 -9.90 35.70
C GLU A 251 -3.84 -11.39 36.07
N PRO A 252 -2.86 -11.76 36.91
CA PRO A 252 -2.79 -13.10 37.45
C PRO A 252 -4.04 -13.31 38.30
N ARG A 253 -4.87 -14.32 37.96
CA ARG A 253 -5.91 -14.84 38.86
C ARG A 253 -5.25 -15.17 40.19
N ARG A 254 -5.38 -14.27 41.17
CA ARG A 254 -5.00 -14.55 42.55
C ARG A 254 -5.89 -15.69 43.03
N VAL A 255 -5.30 -16.85 43.27
CA VAL A 255 -5.90 -17.90 44.09
C VAL A 255 -6.13 -17.28 45.47
N PRO A 256 -7.35 -17.32 46.05
CA PRO A 256 -7.56 -16.82 47.40
C PRO A 256 -6.94 -17.81 48.39
N SER A 257 -5.74 -17.53 48.88
CA SER A 257 -5.21 -18.17 50.08
C SER A 257 -5.81 -17.47 51.29
N GLN A 258 -6.72 -18.17 51.96
CA GLN A 258 -7.30 -17.78 53.24
C GLN A 258 -6.20 -17.62 54.29
N ALA A 259 -6.16 -16.48 54.96
CA ALA A 259 -5.38 -16.28 56.17
C ALA A 259 -6.32 -16.23 57.37
N LEU A 260 -6.16 -17.16 58.32
CA LEU A 260 -6.38 -16.88 59.75
C LEU A 260 -5.78 -17.99 60.63
N GLY A 261 -4.95 -17.62 61.61
CA GLY A 261 -4.60 -18.49 62.73
C GLY A 261 -3.22 -18.27 63.33
N SER A 262 -3.12 -17.32 64.27
CA SER A 262 -1.98 -17.09 65.17
C SER A 262 -1.63 -18.31 66.05
N GLY A 263 -0.34 -18.46 66.41
CA GLY A 263 0.05 -19.18 67.63
C GLY A 263 1.49 -19.71 67.69
N LEU A 264 2.36 -18.96 68.39
CA LEU A 264 3.50 -19.37 69.25
C LEU A 264 4.51 -20.48 68.80
N ARG A 265 5.79 -20.09 68.76
CA ARG A 265 7.00 -20.98 68.80
C ARG A 265 7.09 -21.69 70.18
N PRO A 266 7.82 -22.83 70.35
CA PRO A 266 9.29 -22.86 70.26
C PRO A 266 9.90 -24.05 69.45
N GLU A 267 11.15 -23.87 69.04
CA GLU A 267 12.09 -24.87 68.46
C GLU A 267 12.55 -25.92 69.52
N PRO A 268 13.28 -27.04 69.23
CA PRO A 268 14.53 -27.10 68.41
C PRO A 268 14.80 -28.35 67.51
N GLN A 269 15.63 -28.15 66.46
CA GLN A 269 16.66 -28.99 65.77
C GLN A 269 16.81 -30.53 66.01
N PRO A 270 17.64 -31.29 65.23
CA PRO A 270 17.91 -31.37 63.77
C PRO A 270 18.04 -32.85 63.27
N GLN A 271 18.57 -33.07 62.04
CA GLN A 271 19.12 -34.34 61.48
C GLN A 271 18.07 -35.35 60.91
N ASP A 272 18.25 -36.06 59.79
CA ASP A 272 19.44 -36.57 59.11
C ASP A 272 19.24 -36.81 57.60
N ILE A 273 20.37 -36.92 56.89
CA ILE A 273 20.57 -37.31 55.48
C ILE A 273 20.68 -38.85 55.37
N SER A 274 20.08 -39.47 54.35
CA SER A 274 20.62 -40.62 53.57
C SER A 274 19.55 -41.09 52.56
N ASP A 275 19.79 -41.01 51.25
CA ASP A 275 20.63 -41.85 50.37
C ASP A 275 19.95 -43.16 49.88
N SER A 276 20.33 -43.51 48.64
CA SER A 276 19.96 -44.66 47.79
C SER A 276 18.65 -44.51 46.98
N VAL A 277 18.66 -44.30 45.65
CA VAL A 277 19.29 -44.97 44.49
C VAL A 277 18.52 -46.21 44.01
N GLU A 278 18.11 -46.09 42.74
CA GLU A 278 17.82 -47.10 41.69
C GLU A 278 16.48 -47.86 41.61
N GLN A 279 15.70 -47.41 40.61
CA GLN A 279 15.41 -48.12 39.37
C GLN A 279 14.56 -49.39 39.44
N SER A 280 13.29 -49.25 39.02
CA SER A 280 12.54 -50.36 38.43
C SER A 280 11.60 -49.84 37.35
N GLY A 281 11.79 -50.32 36.12
CA GLY A 281 10.92 -50.03 35.00
C GLY A 281 9.59 -50.78 35.12
N SER A 282 8.49 -50.11 34.79
CA SER A 282 7.25 -50.79 34.43
C SER A 282 6.40 -49.92 33.51
N THR A 283 6.12 -50.52 32.36
CA THR A 283 5.16 -50.20 31.30
C THR A 283 3.73 -49.88 31.82
N ILE A 284 3.23 -48.68 31.43
CA ILE A 284 1.86 -48.26 31.01
C ILE A 284 0.65 -48.60 31.94
N PRO A 285 -0.23 -47.64 32.29
CA PRO A 285 -1.43 -47.38 31.47
C PRO A 285 -1.71 -45.90 31.16
N LEU A 286 -1.98 -45.64 29.88
CA LEU A 286 -2.71 -44.48 29.38
C LEU A 286 -4.10 -44.47 30.03
N ASN A 287 -4.32 -43.62 31.02
CA ASN A 287 -5.68 -43.29 31.47
C ASN A 287 -6.21 -42.13 30.64
N GLY A 288 -6.82 -42.50 29.50
CA GLY A 288 -7.68 -41.63 28.72
C GLY A 288 -8.90 -41.24 29.55
N THR A 289 -8.93 -39.98 29.98
CA THR A 289 -10.17 -39.33 30.39
C THR A 289 -10.72 -38.58 29.17
N ALA A 290 -11.83 -39.11 28.67
CA ALA A 290 -12.65 -38.48 27.65
C ALA A 290 -13.09 -37.10 28.14
N ILE A 291 -12.52 -36.03 27.57
CA ILE A 291 -13.04 -34.69 27.75
C ILE A 291 -14.27 -34.58 26.87
N VAL A 292 -15.41 -34.57 27.55
CA VAL A 292 -16.74 -34.24 27.06
C VAL A 292 -16.67 -33.00 26.18
N GLY A 293 -16.96 -33.17 24.89
CA GLY A 293 -17.00 -32.10 23.91
C GLY A 293 -18.07 -31.08 24.26
N THR A 294 -17.67 -29.87 24.61
CA THR A 294 -18.53 -28.70 24.51
C THR A 294 -18.69 -28.39 23.02
N MET A 295 -19.85 -28.73 22.47
CA MET A 295 -20.32 -28.12 21.23
C MET A 295 -20.44 -26.61 21.48
N PHE A 296 -19.43 -25.84 21.09
CA PHE A 296 -19.61 -24.41 20.91
C PHE A 296 -20.49 -24.23 19.68
N GLY A 297 -21.80 -24.09 19.95
CA GLY A 297 -22.74 -23.56 18.99
C GLY A 297 -22.19 -22.26 18.43
N ILE A 298 -22.19 -22.17 17.11
CA ILE A 298 -21.85 -20.98 16.34
C ILE A 298 -22.53 -19.76 17.00
N PRO A 299 -21.79 -18.72 17.41
CA PRO A 299 -22.39 -17.53 17.99
C PRO A 299 -23.36 -16.90 16.96
N PRO A 300 -24.56 -16.45 17.36
CA PRO A 300 -25.56 -15.86 16.47
C PRO A 300 -25.09 -14.58 15.76
N PHE A 301 -23.89 -14.08 16.07
CA PHE A 301 -23.26 -12.96 15.38
C PHE A 301 -22.88 -13.27 13.92
N LEU A 302 -22.61 -14.54 13.55
CA LEU A 302 -22.34 -14.89 12.14
C LEU A 302 -23.57 -14.66 11.23
N ALA A 303 -24.78 -14.76 11.75
CA ALA A 303 -26.00 -14.48 10.98
C ALA A 303 -26.19 -12.98 10.70
N LEU A 304 -25.64 -12.10 11.55
CA LEU A 304 -25.77 -10.65 11.39
C LEU A 304 -24.80 -10.09 10.35
N ILE A 305 -23.57 -10.64 10.25
CA ILE A 305 -22.60 -10.21 9.22
C ILE A 305 -23.02 -10.61 7.80
N TYR A 306 -23.90 -11.61 7.63
CA TYR A 306 -24.45 -11.92 6.31
C TYR A 306 -25.46 -10.86 5.80
N LYS A 307 -26.11 -10.13 6.71
CA LYS A 307 -27.15 -9.15 6.36
C LYS A 307 -26.59 -7.74 6.06
N PHE A 308 -25.37 -7.43 6.50
CA PHE A 308 -24.79 -6.09 6.40
C PHE A 308 -23.46 -6.01 5.62
N THR A 309 -22.97 -7.11 5.05
CA THR A 309 -21.76 -7.11 4.20
C THR A 309 -22.14 -7.39 2.73
N PRO A 310 -21.70 -6.60 1.73
CA PRO A 310 -22.11 -6.75 0.33
C PRO A 310 -21.45 -7.94 -0.41
N VAL A 311 -21.10 -9.02 0.30
CA VAL A 311 -20.48 -10.23 -0.28
C VAL A 311 -21.50 -11.09 -1.04
N GLY A 312 -22.80 -10.97 -0.72
CA GLY A 312 -23.87 -11.74 -1.36
C GLY A 312 -24.22 -11.34 -2.80
N VAL A 313 -23.84 -10.14 -3.25
CA VAL A 313 -24.16 -9.65 -4.61
C VAL A 313 -23.13 -10.17 -5.63
N TRP A 314 -21.90 -10.40 -5.19
CA TRP A 314 -20.81 -10.82 -6.06
C TRP A 314 -20.94 -12.29 -6.51
N PHE A 315 -21.47 -13.16 -5.66
CA PHE A 315 -21.67 -14.57 -6.00
C PHE A 315 -22.92 -14.86 -6.86
N ARG A 316 -23.73 -13.85 -7.20
CA ARG A 316 -24.92 -14.01 -8.07
C ARG A 316 -24.70 -13.57 -9.52
N SER A 317 -23.56 -12.99 -9.90
CA SER A 317 -23.32 -12.53 -11.28
C SER A 317 -22.76 -13.59 -12.24
N LYS A 318 -22.41 -14.80 -11.76
CA LYS A 318 -21.74 -15.82 -12.58
C LYS A 318 -22.65 -16.75 -13.40
N ASN A 319 -23.93 -16.43 -13.60
CA ASN A 319 -24.77 -17.17 -14.54
C ASN A 319 -25.82 -16.27 -15.22
N LYS A 320 -25.37 -15.49 -16.22
CA LYS A 320 -26.23 -15.08 -17.33
C LYS A 320 -25.39 -14.98 -18.59
N LYS A 321 -25.64 -15.92 -19.51
CA LYS A 321 -25.11 -15.90 -20.89
C LYS A 321 -25.43 -14.53 -21.51
N SER A 322 -24.39 -13.76 -21.79
CA SER A 322 -24.49 -12.54 -22.60
C SER A 322 -24.60 -12.94 -24.07
N THR A 323 -25.74 -12.65 -24.67
CA THR A 323 -26.02 -12.75 -26.10
C THR A 323 -25.31 -11.61 -26.85
N ASP A 324 -24.39 -11.99 -27.74
CA ASP A 324 -24.11 -11.39 -29.06
C ASP A 324 -24.08 -9.85 -29.18
N VAL A 325 -23.02 -9.19 -28.68
CA VAL A 325 -22.73 -7.76 -28.97
C VAL A 325 -21.32 -7.53 -29.58
N PHE A 326 -20.48 -8.56 -29.72
CA PHE A 326 -19.09 -8.38 -30.17
C PHE A 326 -18.80 -8.72 -31.64
N LYS A 327 -19.79 -9.12 -32.45
CA LYS A 327 -19.53 -9.51 -33.85
C LYS A 327 -19.09 -8.38 -34.78
N ASN A 328 -19.26 -7.11 -34.39
CA ASN A 328 -18.95 -5.97 -35.26
C ASN A 328 -17.71 -5.17 -34.82
N LEU A 329 -17.00 -5.58 -33.75
CA LEU A 329 -15.82 -4.84 -33.28
C LEU A 329 -14.55 -5.24 -34.03
N ASP A 330 -14.43 -6.50 -34.46
CA ASP A 330 -13.27 -6.98 -35.24
C ASP A 330 -13.20 -6.33 -36.63
N GLU A 331 -14.35 -6.14 -37.30
CA GLU A 331 -14.40 -5.54 -38.64
C GLU A 331 -14.01 -4.04 -38.63
N ALA A 332 -14.19 -3.35 -37.51
CA ALA A 332 -13.80 -1.95 -37.31
C ALA A 332 -12.31 -1.80 -36.94
N ILE A 333 -11.72 -2.81 -36.28
CA ILE A 333 -10.29 -2.84 -35.92
C ILE A 333 -9.46 -3.23 -37.16
N GLU A 334 -9.92 -4.17 -37.99
CA GLU A 334 -9.24 -4.57 -39.24
C GLU A 334 -9.13 -3.39 -40.23
N LYS A 335 -10.12 -2.50 -40.26
CA LYS A 335 -10.12 -1.32 -41.14
C LYS A 335 -9.16 -0.20 -40.71
N LYS A 336 -8.67 -0.21 -39.46
CA LYS A 336 -7.74 0.81 -38.92
C LYS A 336 -6.27 0.38 -38.88
N LEU A 337 -5.96 -0.90 -39.13
CA LEU A 337 -4.58 -1.43 -39.07
C LEU A 337 -3.91 -1.64 -40.45
N TYR A 338 -4.56 -1.24 -41.55
CA TYR A 338 -3.98 -1.35 -42.88
C TYR A 338 -3.15 -0.11 -43.25
N ILE A 339 -1.85 -0.13 -42.93
CA ILE A 339 -0.86 0.80 -43.50
C ILE A 339 -0.32 0.15 -44.79
N PRO A 340 -0.47 0.75 -45.98
CA PRO A 340 0.11 0.18 -47.19
C PRO A 340 1.65 0.28 -47.13
N ARG A 341 2.34 -0.87 -47.19
CA ARG A 341 3.77 -0.93 -47.50
C ARG A 341 3.97 -0.44 -48.94
N HIS A 342 4.67 0.67 -49.11
CA HIS A 342 5.33 0.97 -50.38
C HIS A 342 6.71 0.33 -50.37
N ASP A 343 6.84 -0.79 -51.08
CA ASP A 343 8.12 -1.39 -51.41
C ASP A 343 8.77 -0.67 -52.60
N ASN A 344 10.08 -0.44 -52.46
CA ASN A 344 11.10 -0.20 -53.48
C ASN A 344 11.28 1.23 -54.02
N ALA A 345 12.17 1.99 -53.37
CA ALA A 345 13.00 2.98 -54.05
C ALA A 345 14.47 2.79 -53.65
N ILE A 346 15.27 2.39 -54.63
CA ILE A 346 16.73 2.21 -54.57
C ILE A 346 17.36 3.59 -54.34
N ILE A 347 18.05 3.77 -53.21
CA ILE A 347 18.80 5.00 -52.90
C ILE A 347 20.23 4.84 -53.45
N ASN A 348 20.49 5.40 -54.64
CA ASN A 348 21.85 5.67 -55.10
C ASN A 348 22.31 7.02 -54.53
N SER A 349 23.35 7.02 -53.69
CA SER A 349 23.98 8.24 -53.20
C SER A 349 24.98 8.78 -54.24
N SER A 350 24.59 9.80 -55.00
CA SER A 350 25.53 10.63 -55.76
C SER A 350 25.81 11.92 -55.00
N HIS A 351 27.04 12.07 -54.49
CA HIS A 351 27.54 13.32 -53.92
C HIS A 351 27.53 14.44 -54.97
N ALA A 352 26.66 15.43 -54.80
CA ALA A 352 26.70 16.68 -55.54
C ALA A 352 27.86 17.56 -55.01
N ARG A 353 28.84 17.83 -55.87
CA ARG A 353 29.86 18.87 -55.63
C ARG A 353 29.27 20.23 -55.96
N TYR A 354 29.29 21.14 -54.98
CA TYR A 354 28.93 22.55 -55.19
C TYR A 354 30.12 23.30 -55.80
N ASN A 355 29.93 23.94 -56.96
CA ASN A 355 30.85 24.93 -57.51
C ASN A 355 30.37 26.32 -57.07
N VAL A 356 31.17 27.03 -56.30
CA VAL A 356 30.94 28.43 -55.92
C VAL A 356 31.66 29.31 -56.94
N ALA A 357 30.92 30.14 -57.67
CA ALA A 357 31.48 31.22 -58.48
C ALA A 357 31.49 32.51 -57.65
N TYR A 358 32.64 33.17 -57.55
CA TYR A 358 32.77 34.53 -57.03
C TYR A 358 32.55 35.51 -58.19
N GLU A 359 31.57 36.40 -58.07
CA GLU A 359 31.55 37.66 -58.84
C GLU A 359 32.09 38.79 -57.96
N GLN A 360 33.02 39.56 -58.52
CA GLN A 360 33.59 40.76 -57.94
C GLN A 360 32.67 41.95 -58.17
N MET A 361 32.43 42.73 -57.12
CA MET A 361 32.31 44.19 -57.19
C MET A 361 33.05 44.82 -56.02
#